data_AF-A0A2U1MTQ2-F1
#
_entry.id   AF-A0A2U1MTQ2-F1
#
_cell.length_a   1.000
_cell.length_b   1.000
_cell.length_c   1.000
_cell.angle_alpha   90.00
_cell.angle_beta   90.00
_cell.angle_gamma   90.00
#
_symmetry.space_group_name_H-M   'P 1'
#
loop_
_entity.id
_entity.type
_entity.pdbx_description
1 polymer ?
#
loop_
_entity_poly.entity_id
_entity_poly.type
_entity_poly.pdbx_seq_one_letter_code
_entity_poly.pdbx_strand_id
1 'polypeptide(L)'
;MSLVSPTNNQIRNTNDDASNSVQMSELEKMRRGGFWFRKWSLVDMTTLCWMVGIHGLAASTLLVFDWGTLIVATGIGFWTGIGITLGVRIVVVCQIAFVVQSVGHIWGERTWNTRDTSTNNRWTGMFALGEGWHNNHHAFPNSARHGLEWWQFDLTWELIKFLELVGLATDVKLPTEAEKKRMKTLLRAPTKPEK
;
A
#
# COMPACT_ATOMS: atom_id res chain seq x y z
N MET A 1 -60.01 -23.28 1.20
CA MET A 1 -58.61 -23.46 1.68
C MET A 1 -57.77 -22.44 0.94
N SER A 2 -57.64 -21.21 1.45
CA SER A 2 -56.92 -20.14 0.73
C SER A 2 -55.42 -20.30 0.95
N LEU A 3 -54.69 -20.39 -0.16
CA LEU A 3 -53.24 -20.34 -0.18
C LEU A 3 -52.84 -18.88 0.08
N VAL A 4 -52.36 -18.59 1.28
CA VAL A 4 -51.79 -17.28 1.63
C VAL A 4 -50.42 -17.19 0.97
N SER A 5 -50.29 -16.35 -0.07
CA SER A 5 -48.99 -16.05 -0.68
C SER A 5 -48.08 -15.35 0.33
N PRO A 6 -46.81 -15.77 0.47
CA PRO A 6 -45.88 -15.12 1.36
C PRO A 6 -45.61 -13.67 0.92
N THR A 7 -45.51 -12.76 1.89
CA THR A 7 -45.25 -11.34 1.66
C THR A 7 -43.80 -11.09 1.24
N ASN A 8 -43.57 -10.05 0.43
CA ASN A 8 -42.27 -9.72 -0.18
C ASN A 8 -41.11 -9.59 0.84
N ASN A 9 -41.40 -9.21 2.08
CA ASN A 9 -40.41 -9.10 3.17
C ASN A 9 -39.91 -10.46 3.68
N GLN A 10 -40.78 -11.47 3.71
CA GLN A 10 -40.39 -12.83 4.11
C GLN A 10 -39.49 -13.46 3.04
N ILE A 11 -39.81 -13.24 1.76
CA ILE A 11 -39.00 -13.74 0.63
C ILE A 11 -37.61 -13.10 0.62
N ARG A 12 -37.51 -11.79 0.89
CA ARG A 12 -36.22 -11.09 0.99
C ARG A 12 -35.35 -11.61 2.12
N ASN A 13 -35.90 -11.73 3.33
CA ASN A 13 -35.14 -12.25 4.47
C ASN A 13 -34.63 -13.68 4.22
N THR A 14 -35.46 -14.56 3.63
CA THR A 14 -35.02 -15.92 3.31
C THR A 14 -33.93 -15.97 2.24
N ASN A 15 -33.94 -15.04 1.28
CA ASN A 15 -32.91 -14.96 0.25
C ASN A 15 -31.60 -14.40 0.82
N ASP A 16 -31.69 -13.45 1.74
CA ASP A 16 -30.53 -12.89 2.45
C ASP A 16 -29.89 -13.94 3.38
N ASP A 17 -30.70 -14.71 4.11
CA ASP A 17 -30.22 -15.82 4.95
C ASP A 17 -29.59 -16.96 4.12
N ALA A 18 -30.17 -17.27 2.96
CA ALA A 18 -29.61 -18.25 2.04
C ALA A 18 -28.29 -17.77 1.41
N SER A 19 -28.19 -16.50 1.02
CA SER A 19 -26.95 -15.95 0.45
C SER A 19 -25.83 -15.88 1.49
N ASN A 20 -26.14 -15.44 2.71
CA ASN A 20 -25.19 -15.35 3.82
C ASN A 20 -24.68 -16.74 4.26
N SER A 21 -25.56 -17.75 4.29
CA SER A 21 -25.16 -19.12 4.63
C SER A 21 -24.28 -19.77 3.55
N VAL A 22 -24.59 -19.56 2.27
CA VAL A 22 -23.73 -19.98 1.15
C VAL A 22 -22.36 -19.29 1.24
N GLN A 23 -22.33 -17.99 1.49
CA GLN A 23 -21.10 -17.22 1.61
C GLN A 23 -20.25 -17.66 2.82
N MET A 24 -20.88 -17.99 3.96
CA MET A 24 -20.18 -18.57 5.11
C MET A 24 -19.64 -19.96 4.82
N SER A 25 -20.39 -20.81 4.11
CA SER A 25 -19.92 -22.15 3.75
C SER A 25 -18.70 -22.12 2.82
N GLU A 26 -18.66 -21.17 1.87
CA GLU A 26 -17.51 -20.99 0.99
C GLU A 26 -16.31 -20.37 1.73
N LEU A 27 -16.52 -19.47 2.69
CA LEU A 27 -15.47 -18.98 3.58
C LEU A 27 -14.90 -20.09 4.47
N GLU A 28 -15.74 -20.97 5.03
CA GLU A 28 -15.29 -22.13 5.80
C GLU A 28 -14.52 -23.13 4.93
N LYS A 29 -14.94 -23.31 3.68
CA LYS A 29 -14.24 -24.15 2.69
C LYS A 29 -12.89 -23.56 2.30
N MET A 30 -12.77 -22.25 2.15
CA MET A 30 -11.47 -21.57 1.96
C MET A 30 -10.60 -21.64 3.23
N ARG A 31 -11.20 -21.54 4.43
CA ARG A 31 -10.49 -21.69 5.72
C ARG A 31 -9.95 -23.11 5.92
N ARG A 32 -10.70 -24.14 5.52
CA ARG A 32 -10.30 -25.55 5.61
C ARG A 32 -9.38 -25.97 4.46
N GLY A 33 -9.55 -25.38 3.28
CA GLY A 33 -8.73 -25.57 2.09
C GLY A 33 -7.49 -24.69 2.05
N GLY A 34 -6.88 -24.41 3.20
CA GLY A 34 -5.65 -23.61 3.29
C GLY A 34 -4.53 -24.18 2.40
N PHE A 35 -3.44 -23.42 2.24
CA PHE A 35 -2.28 -23.72 1.37
C PHE A 35 -1.93 -25.22 1.25
N TRP A 36 -1.97 -25.93 2.38
CA TRP A 36 -1.65 -27.35 2.53
C TRP A 36 -2.58 -28.35 1.83
N PHE A 37 -3.83 -27.98 1.52
CA PHE A 37 -4.84 -28.90 0.94
C PHE A 37 -5.20 -28.58 -0.52
N ARG A 38 -4.41 -27.72 -1.18
CA ARG A 38 -4.56 -27.43 -2.61
C ARG A 38 -4.00 -28.57 -3.46
N LYS A 39 -4.62 -28.83 -4.61
CA LYS A 39 -4.02 -29.69 -5.65
C LYS A 39 -2.78 -28.99 -6.22
N TRP A 40 -1.65 -29.69 -6.24
CA TRP A 40 -0.39 -29.17 -6.76
C TRP A 40 -0.42 -29.16 -8.29
N SER A 41 -0.11 -28.01 -8.87
CA SER A 41 0.03 -27.83 -10.31
C SER A 41 1.41 -28.27 -10.77
N LEU A 42 1.57 -28.47 -12.08
CA LEU A 42 2.88 -28.77 -12.68
C LEU A 42 3.91 -27.68 -12.36
N VAL A 43 3.47 -26.41 -12.29
CA VAL A 43 4.33 -25.28 -11.91
C VAL A 43 4.84 -25.45 -10.48
N ASP A 44 3.96 -25.79 -9.52
CA ASP A 44 4.37 -25.99 -8.12
C ASP A 44 5.34 -27.16 -7.95
N MET A 45 5.07 -28.29 -8.62
CA MET A 45 5.98 -29.43 -8.64
C MET A 45 7.33 -29.07 -9.24
N THR A 46 7.32 -28.31 -10.35
CA THR A 46 8.56 -27.87 -11.01
C THR A 46 9.35 -26.91 -10.11
N THR A 47 8.67 -25.96 -9.45
CA THR A 47 9.30 -25.02 -8.50
C THR A 47 9.87 -25.75 -7.29
N LEU A 48 9.15 -26.73 -6.73
CA LEU A 48 9.63 -27.52 -5.60
C LEU A 48 10.85 -28.36 -5.98
N CYS A 49 10.82 -29.06 -7.11
CA CYS A 49 11.97 -29.82 -7.61
C CYS A 49 13.18 -28.93 -7.86
N TRP A 50 12.97 -27.74 -8.44
CA TRP A 50 14.03 -26.77 -8.67
C TRP A 50 14.62 -26.23 -7.36
N MET A 51 13.78 -25.90 -6.38
CA MET A 51 14.22 -25.46 -5.05
C MET A 51 15.03 -26.56 -4.34
N VAL A 52 14.49 -27.78 -4.26
CA VAL A 52 15.20 -28.91 -3.63
C VAL A 52 16.50 -29.22 -4.35
N GLY A 53 16.51 -29.17 -5.69
CA GLY A 53 17.70 -29.37 -6.51
C GLY A 53 18.80 -28.33 -6.24
N ILE A 54 18.45 -27.05 -6.16
CA ILE A 54 19.40 -25.98 -5.83
C ILE A 54 19.99 -26.16 -4.44
N HIS A 55 19.16 -26.49 -3.44
CA HIS A 55 19.65 -26.69 -2.07
C HIS A 55 20.50 -27.96 -1.96
N GLY A 56 20.16 -29.03 -2.70
CA GLY A 56 20.97 -30.24 -2.78
C GLY A 56 22.33 -30.00 -3.44
N LEU A 57 22.36 -29.26 -4.55
CA LEU A 57 23.61 -28.82 -5.20
C LEU A 57 24.43 -27.88 -4.32
N ALA A 58 23.79 -26.97 -3.59
CA ALA A 58 24.47 -26.07 -2.65
C ALA A 58 25.00 -26.82 -1.41
N ALA A 59 24.37 -27.92 -0.98
CA ALA A 59 24.86 -28.75 0.11
C ALA A 59 26.06 -29.61 -0.32
N SER A 60 26.10 -30.06 -1.58
CA SER A 60 27.22 -30.86 -2.09
C SER A 60 28.51 -30.05 -2.29
N THR A 61 28.43 -28.72 -2.49
CA THR A 61 29.62 -27.84 -2.51
C THR A 61 30.33 -27.75 -1.16
N LEU A 62 29.65 -28.06 -0.05
CA LEU A 62 30.30 -28.12 1.28
C LEU A 62 31.24 -29.32 1.42
N LEU A 63 31.08 -30.35 0.57
CA LEU A 63 31.90 -31.56 0.59
C LEU A 63 33.09 -31.48 -0.38
N VAL A 64 33.06 -30.57 -1.36
CA VAL A 64 34.13 -30.35 -2.35
C VAL A 64 34.35 -28.85 -2.53
N PHE A 65 35.40 -28.32 -1.91
CA PHE A 65 35.78 -26.92 -2.07
C PHE A 65 36.64 -26.74 -3.33
N ASP A 66 36.17 -25.90 -4.25
CA ASP A 66 36.89 -25.48 -5.45
C ASP A 66 36.74 -23.97 -5.66
N TRP A 67 37.84 -23.30 -6.02
CA TRP A 67 37.87 -21.85 -6.23
C TRP A 67 36.97 -21.40 -7.38
N GLY A 68 36.83 -22.19 -8.45
CA GLY A 68 35.92 -21.92 -9.55
C GLY A 68 34.46 -21.97 -9.10
N THR A 69 34.11 -22.95 -8.27
CA THR A 69 32.77 -23.08 -7.68
C THR A 69 32.40 -21.87 -6.80
N LEU A 70 33.34 -21.38 -5.98
CA LEU A 70 33.12 -20.19 -5.15
C LEU A 70 32.86 -18.92 -5.99
N ILE A 71 33.61 -18.74 -7.08
CA ILE A 71 33.44 -17.60 -8.00
C ILE A 71 32.07 -17.65 -8.67
N VAL A 72 31.66 -18.81 -9.17
CA VAL A 72 30.36 -18.99 -9.82
C VAL A 72 29.21 -18.77 -8.83
N ALA A 73 29.28 -19.36 -7.64
CA ALA A 73 28.26 -19.19 -6.61
C ALA A 73 28.12 -17.72 -6.18
N THR A 74 29.25 -17.02 -6.01
CA THR A 74 29.25 -15.59 -5.67
C THR A 74 28.68 -14.74 -6.80
N GLY A 75 29.06 -15.03 -8.06
CA GLY A 75 28.53 -14.34 -9.23
C GLY A 75 27.01 -14.51 -9.38
N ILE A 76 26.52 -15.74 -9.27
CA ILE A 76 25.07 -16.02 -9.32
C ILE A 76 24.36 -15.36 -8.14
N GLY A 77 24.87 -15.51 -6.92
CA GLY A 77 24.30 -14.89 -5.72
C GLY A 77 24.21 -13.36 -5.83
N PHE A 78 25.24 -12.72 -6.38
CA PHE A 78 25.24 -11.28 -6.65
C PHE A 78 24.16 -10.87 -7.65
N TRP A 79 24.07 -11.54 -8.81
CA TRP A 79 23.08 -11.23 -9.84
C TRP A 79 21.65 -11.50 -9.40
N THR A 80 21.40 -12.63 -8.74
CA THR A 80 20.08 -12.95 -8.16
C THR A 80 19.73 -11.98 -7.03
N GLY A 81 20.70 -11.62 -6.20
CA GLY A 81 20.54 -10.63 -5.13
C GLY A 81 20.13 -9.25 -5.68
N ILE A 82 20.77 -8.78 -6.75
CA ILE A 82 20.38 -7.55 -7.45
C ILE A 82 18.94 -7.65 -7.96
N GLY A 83 18.60 -8.74 -8.67
CA GLY A 83 17.27 -8.92 -9.24
C GLY A 83 16.16 -8.88 -8.18
N ILE A 84 16.33 -9.64 -7.09
CA ILE A 84 15.39 -9.66 -5.96
C ILE A 84 15.32 -8.29 -5.29
N THR A 85 16.46 -7.65 -5.03
CA THR A 85 16.51 -6.35 -4.35
C THR A 85 15.79 -5.28 -5.17
N LEU A 86 16.06 -5.19 -6.46
CA LEU A 86 15.40 -4.23 -7.35
C LEU A 86 13.90 -4.52 -7.49
N GLY A 87 13.53 -5.79 -7.63
CA GLY A 87 12.13 -6.20 -7.73
C GLY A 87 11.33 -5.87 -6.46
N VAL A 88 11.82 -6.30 -5.30
CA VAL A 88 11.18 -6.02 -4.00
C VAL A 88 11.11 -4.52 -3.74
N ARG A 89 12.19 -3.77 -4.03
CA ARG A 89 12.19 -2.30 -3.92
C ARG A 89 11.05 -1.67 -4.72
N ILE A 90 10.91 -2.02 -6.00
CA ILE A 90 9.87 -1.45 -6.87
C ILE A 90 8.49 -1.76 -6.31
N VAL A 91 8.24 -3.02 -5.92
CA VAL A 91 6.96 -3.42 -5.32
C VAL A 91 6.66 -2.61 -4.07
N VAL A 92 7.60 -2.50 -3.13
CA VAL A 92 7.41 -1.74 -1.89
C VAL A 92 7.12 -0.27 -2.17
N VAL A 93 7.87 0.37 -3.06
CA VAL A 93 7.66 1.78 -3.41
C VAL A 93 6.29 2.01 -4.04
N CYS A 94 5.88 1.16 -4.98
CA CYS A 94 4.55 1.23 -5.59
C CYS A 94 3.44 1.01 -4.56
N GLN A 95 3.61 0.05 -3.65
CA GLN A 95 2.63 -0.21 -2.59
C GLN A 95 2.48 0.98 -1.66
N ILE A 96 3.58 1.63 -1.26
CA ILE A 96 3.51 2.86 -0.45
C ILE A 96 2.74 3.95 -1.19
N ALA A 97 3.03 4.18 -2.48
CA ALA A 97 2.31 5.16 -3.28
C ALA A 97 0.81 4.87 -3.37
N PHE A 98 0.42 3.62 -3.59
CA PHE A 98 -0.98 3.21 -3.60
C PHE A 98 -1.65 3.38 -2.24
N VAL A 99 -0.96 3.04 -1.15
CA VAL A 99 -1.47 3.24 0.21
C VAL A 99 -1.71 4.73 0.49
N VAL A 100 -0.78 5.61 0.10
CA VAL A 100 -0.97 7.07 0.22
C VAL A 100 -2.22 7.51 -0.53
N GLN A 101 -2.39 7.07 -1.78
CA GLN A 101 -3.55 7.45 -2.60
C GLN A 101 -4.87 6.89 -2.07
N SER A 102 -4.89 5.65 -1.59
CA SER A 102 -6.11 5.02 -1.07
C SER A 102 -6.45 5.54 0.32
N VAL A 103 -5.55 5.41 1.30
CA VAL A 103 -5.78 5.85 2.68
C VAL A 103 -5.99 7.35 2.72
N GLY A 104 -5.19 8.12 1.97
CA GLY A 104 -5.30 9.57 1.88
C GLY A 104 -6.65 10.06 1.39
N HIS A 105 -7.47 9.24 0.72
CA HIS A 105 -8.80 9.64 0.24
C HIS A 105 -9.98 8.97 0.97
N ILE A 106 -9.70 8.04 1.89
CA ILE A 106 -10.72 7.23 2.56
C ILE A 106 -10.67 7.41 4.08
N TRP A 107 -9.47 7.53 4.68
CA TRP A 107 -9.30 7.47 6.12
C TRP A 107 -8.28 8.48 6.66
N GLY A 108 -8.79 9.48 7.36
CA GLY A 108 -7.99 10.49 8.04
C GLY A 108 -8.80 11.71 8.42
N GLU A 109 -8.09 12.75 8.84
CA GLU A 109 -8.67 14.05 9.20
C GLU A 109 -8.61 15.03 8.03
N ARG A 110 -9.66 15.82 7.84
CA ARG A 110 -9.69 16.82 6.78
C ARG A 110 -9.63 18.22 7.35
N THR A 111 -8.44 18.80 7.33
CA THR A 111 -8.13 20.10 7.93
C THR A 111 -8.50 21.27 7.01
N TRP A 112 -8.46 21.08 5.69
CA TRP A 112 -8.65 22.11 4.68
C TRP A 112 -9.80 21.78 3.71
N ASN A 113 -10.52 22.83 3.30
CA ASN A 113 -11.65 22.74 2.38
C ASN A 113 -11.18 22.63 0.92
N THR A 114 -10.59 21.48 0.58
CA THR A 114 -10.23 21.10 -0.79
C THR A 114 -11.46 20.67 -1.60
N ARG A 115 -11.33 20.43 -2.92
CA ARG A 115 -12.43 20.00 -3.79
C ARG A 115 -12.61 18.48 -3.89
N ASP A 116 -11.59 17.74 -3.48
CA ASP A 116 -11.49 16.30 -3.58
C ASP A 116 -11.89 15.62 -2.24
N THR A 117 -11.47 14.39 -2.02
CA THR A 117 -11.71 13.65 -0.76
C THR A 117 -10.46 13.46 0.08
N SER A 118 -9.37 14.18 -0.21
CA SER A 118 -8.12 14.06 0.53
C SER A 118 -8.28 14.30 2.04
N THR A 119 -7.50 13.55 2.80
CA THR A 119 -7.44 13.50 4.26
C THR A 119 -5.99 13.36 4.70
N ASN A 120 -5.70 13.80 5.92
CA ASN A 120 -4.43 13.68 6.61
C ASN A 120 -4.45 12.44 7.50
N ASN A 121 -3.44 11.58 7.37
CA ASN A 121 -3.30 10.37 8.19
C ASN A 121 -1.89 10.30 8.79
N ARG A 122 -1.82 10.32 10.13
CA ARG A 122 -0.54 10.31 10.87
C ARG A 122 0.27 9.03 10.65
N TRP A 123 -0.39 7.87 10.53
CA TRP A 123 0.29 6.60 10.31
C TRP A 123 0.90 6.55 8.92
N THR A 124 0.12 6.92 7.91
CA THR A 124 0.62 7.05 6.54
C THR A 124 1.74 8.09 6.47
N GLY A 125 1.62 9.22 7.18
CA GLY A 125 2.66 10.25 7.22
C GLY A 125 3.98 9.72 7.79
N MET A 126 3.91 8.91 8.85
CA MET A 126 5.09 8.30 9.47
C MET A 126 5.78 7.28 8.57
N PHE A 127 5.02 6.38 7.93
CA PHE A 127 5.59 5.29 7.12
C PHE A 127 5.89 5.68 5.67
N ALA A 128 5.18 6.67 5.12
CA ALA A 128 5.40 7.22 3.77
C ALA A 128 6.21 8.52 3.79
N LEU A 129 7.00 8.75 4.84
CA LEU A 129 8.00 9.82 4.91
C LEU A 129 7.45 11.26 4.77
N GLY A 130 6.17 11.48 5.11
CA GLY A 130 5.50 12.78 5.03
C GLY A 130 4.31 12.82 4.05
N GLU A 131 4.20 11.84 3.14
CA GLU A 131 3.16 11.83 2.08
C GLU A 131 1.73 11.60 2.62
N GLY A 132 1.59 11.18 3.88
CA GLY A 132 0.28 10.98 4.52
C GLY A 132 -0.46 12.26 4.90
N TRP A 133 0.18 13.44 4.81
CA TRP A 133 -0.49 14.74 4.98
C TRP A 133 -1.19 15.16 3.68
N HIS A 134 -1.98 14.24 3.12
CA HIS A 134 -2.51 14.34 1.76
C HIS A 134 -3.46 15.52 1.61
N ASN A 135 -4.30 15.81 2.61
CA ASN A 135 -5.18 16.98 2.56
C ASN A 135 -4.40 18.31 2.59
N ASN A 136 -3.28 18.37 3.30
CA ASN A 136 -2.40 19.54 3.25
C ASN A 136 -1.78 19.71 1.85
N HIS A 137 -1.27 18.63 1.26
CA HIS A 137 -0.69 18.63 -0.08
C HIS A 137 -1.70 19.10 -1.14
N HIS A 138 -2.92 18.57 -1.12
CA HIS A 138 -3.99 18.98 -2.04
C HIS A 138 -4.49 20.42 -1.81
N ALA A 139 -4.39 20.93 -0.58
CA ALA A 139 -4.73 22.31 -0.27
C ALA A 139 -3.67 23.32 -0.76
N PHE A 140 -2.39 22.94 -0.67
CA PHE A 140 -1.26 23.79 -1.03
C PHE A 140 -0.26 23.04 -1.92
N PRO A 141 -0.60 22.79 -3.20
CA PRO A 141 0.24 21.99 -4.10
C PRO A 141 1.60 22.63 -4.41
N ASN A 142 1.73 23.95 -4.19
CA ASN A 142 3.00 24.67 -4.35
C ASN A 142 3.87 24.66 -3.09
N SER A 143 3.38 24.10 -1.97
CA SER A 143 4.14 24.00 -0.73
C SER A 143 5.20 22.92 -0.85
N ALA A 144 6.44 23.23 -0.51
CA ALA A 144 7.51 22.25 -0.38
C ALA A 144 7.32 21.33 0.85
N ARG A 145 6.50 21.75 1.82
CA ARG A 145 6.21 21.02 3.05
C ARG A 145 4.79 20.46 3.03
N HIS A 146 4.65 19.16 3.30
CA HIS A 146 3.35 18.50 3.40
C HIS A 146 2.81 18.57 4.83
N GLY A 147 3.64 18.32 5.84
CA GLY A 147 3.24 18.38 7.24
C GLY A 147 3.27 19.80 7.80
N LEU A 148 2.18 20.56 7.69
CA LEU A 148 2.14 21.99 8.05
C LEU A 148 2.16 22.28 9.55
N GLU A 149 1.76 21.33 10.40
CA GLU A 149 1.79 21.48 11.85
C GLU A 149 3.13 20.99 12.44
N TRP A 150 3.52 21.49 13.60
CA TRP A 150 4.81 21.14 14.24
C TRP A 150 4.95 19.65 14.60
N TRP A 151 3.83 18.96 14.86
CA TRP A 151 3.80 17.54 15.21
C TRP A 151 3.69 16.61 13.98
N GLN A 152 3.47 17.19 12.79
CA GLN A 152 3.31 16.44 11.56
C GLN A 152 4.69 16.06 11.00
N PHE A 153 5.09 14.81 11.26
CA PHE A 153 6.36 14.26 10.78
C PHE A 153 6.43 14.26 9.25
N ASP A 154 7.48 14.87 8.70
CA ASP A 154 7.68 15.06 7.28
C ASP A 154 9.18 14.98 6.97
N LEU A 155 9.66 13.80 6.59
CA LEU A 155 11.09 13.58 6.35
C LEU A 155 11.54 14.24 5.05
N THR A 156 10.67 14.32 4.04
CA THR A 156 10.99 14.99 2.77
C THR A 156 11.20 16.49 3.01
N TRP A 157 10.43 17.12 3.90
CA TRP A 157 10.68 18.50 4.34
C TRP A 157 12.03 18.68 5.05
N GLU A 158 12.40 17.77 5.96
CA GLU A 158 13.71 17.83 6.61
C GLU A 158 14.86 17.74 5.60
N LEU A 159 14.72 16.88 4.58
CA LEU A 159 15.68 16.79 3.48
C LEU A 159 15.73 18.08 2.65
N ILE A 160 14.58 18.69 2.32
CA ILE A 160 14.53 19.96 1.58
C ILE A 160 15.22 21.08 2.36
N LYS A 161 14.97 21.20 3.68
CA LYS A 161 15.68 22.16 4.54
C LYS A 161 17.19 21.95 4.53
N PHE A 162 17.63 20.69 4.57
CA PHE A 162 19.05 20.38 4.48
C PHE A 162 19.63 20.82 3.12
N LEU A 163 18.92 20.54 2.03
CA LEU A 163 19.32 20.97 0.68
C LEU A 163 19.33 22.49 0.53
N GLU A 164 18.40 23.20 1.16
CA GLU A 164 18.36 24.66 1.21
C GLU A 164 19.56 25.22 1.98
N LEU A 165 19.91 24.60 3.12
CA LEU A 165 21.07 24.99 3.94
C LEU A 165 22.39 24.89 3.17
N VAL A 166 22.57 23.84 2.36
CA VAL A 166 23.78 23.67 1.53
C VAL A 166 23.70 24.42 0.19
N GLY A 167 22.62 25.17 -0.06
CA GLY A 167 22.43 25.98 -1.26
C GLY A 167 22.06 25.20 -2.54
N LEU A 168 21.65 23.93 -2.40
CA LEU A 168 21.21 23.09 -3.53
C LEU A 168 19.73 23.29 -3.85
N ALA A 169 18.90 23.60 -2.86
CA ALA A 169 17.51 23.99 -3.07
C ALA A 169 17.37 25.51 -2.95
N THR A 170 16.68 26.12 -3.90
CA THR A 170 16.38 27.55 -3.96
C THR A 170 14.90 27.77 -4.25
N ASP A 171 14.34 28.92 -3.87
CA ASP A 171 12.91 29.26 -4.06
C ASP A 171 11.95 28.25 -3.37
N VAL A 172 12.30 27.82 -2.15
CA VAL A 172 11.46 26.93 -1.34
C VAL A 172 10.20 27.68 -0.87
N LYS A 173 9.03 27.18 -1.27
CA LYS A 173 7.74 27.83 -1.00
C LYS A 173 6.99 27.17 0.13
N LEU A 174 6.39 28.01 0.99
CA LEU A 174 5.50 27.60 2.06
C LEU A 174 4.19 28.41 1.98
N PRO A 175 3.05 27.84 2.39
CA PRO A 175 1.79 28.54 2.36
C PRO A 175 1.79 29.67 3.39
N THR A 176 1.39 30.86 2.95
CA THR A 176 1.24 32.02 3.81
C THR A 176 0.03 31.86 4.74
N GLU A 177 0.05 32.55 5.88
CA GLU A 177 -1.09 32.52 6.82
C GLU A 177 -2.38 33.07 6.19
N ALA A 178 -2.26 34.01 5.25
CA ALA A 178 -3.39 34.52 4.48
C ALA A 178 -4.01 33.44 3.57
N GLU A 179 -3.19 32.65 2.88
CA GLU A 179 -3.64 31.52 2.05
C GLU A 179 -4.28 30.42 2.90
N LYS A 180 -3.68 30.10 4.05
CA LYS A 180 -4.26 29.14 5.02
C LYS A 180 -5.64 29.61 5.50
N LYS A 181 -5.75 30.87 5.92
CA LYS A 181 -7.02 31.45 6.35
C LYS A 181 -8.06 31.40 5.24
N ARG A 182 -7.68 31.80 4.02
CA ARG A 182 -8.55 31.72 2.84
C ARG A 182 -9.04 30.30 2.60
N MET A 183 -8.15 29.30 2.60
CA MET A 183 -8.52 27.89 2.40
C MET A 183 -9.46 27.35 3.48
N LYS A 184 -9.34 27.80 4.73
CA LYS A 184 -10.30 27.46 5.80
C LYS A 184 -11.66 28.13 5.60
N THR A 185 -11.69 29.35 5.09
CA THR A 185 -12.94 30.11 4.89
C THR A 185 -13.70 29.73 3.62
N LEU A 186 -13.05 29.10 2.64
CA LEU A 186 -13.74 28.57 1.48
C LEU A 186 -14.86 27.62 1.94
N LEU A 187 -16.06 27.83 1.40
CA LEU A 187 -17.15 26.86 1.56
C LEU A 187 -16.64 25.51 1.08
N ARG A 188 -16.89 24.47 1.88
CA ARG A 188 -16.51 23.11 1.55
C ARG A 188 -17.10 22.78 0.18
N ALA A 189 -16.23 22.62 -0.81
CA ALA A 189 -16.68 22.31 -2.15
C ALA A 189 -17.41 20.95 -2.11
N PRO A 190 -18.54 20.81 -2.83
CA PRO A 190 -19.24 19.55 -2.89
C PRO A 190 -18.28 18.48 -3.40
N THR A 191 -18.19 17.36 -2.68
CA THR A 191 -17.42 16.20 -3.11
C THR A 191 -17.97 15.77 -4.47
N LYS A 192 -17.09 15.61 -5.46
CA LYS A 192 -17.50 15.15 -6.80
C LYS A 192 -18.29 13.83 -6.64
N PRO A 193 -19.49 13.70 -7.23
CA PRO A 193 -20.26 12.47 -7.10
C PRO A 193 -19.45 11.30 -7.63
N GLU A 194 -19.45 10.21 -6.87
CA GLU A 194 -18.89 8.92 -7.25
C GLU A 194 -19.52 8.49 -8.59
N LYS A 195 -18.69 8.16 -9.58
CA LYS A 195 -19.14 7.75 -10.92
C LYS A 195 -19.37 6.26 -10.97
#